data_AF-A0A285IYZ8-F1
#
_entry.id   AF-A0A285IYZ8-F1
#
_cell.length_a   1.000
_cell.length_b   1.000
_cell.length_c   1.000
_cell.angle_alpha   90.00
_cell.angle_beta   90.00
_cell.angle_gamma   90.00
#
_symmetry.space_group_name_H-M   'P 1'
#
loop_
_entity.id
_entity.type
_entity.pdbx_description
1 polymer ?
#
loop_
_entity_poly.entity_id
_entity_poly.type
_entity_poly.pdbx_seq_one_letter_code
_entity_poly.pdbx_strand_id
1 'polypeptide(L)'
;MDLVVPAALVADVRMPAVAVTDGSPDPEWVDVPLSRWRYRRRPAQRLPVDARTARNVRRYVRLAPLSLPLLVLSIVLLLVGIFQGSVLAFVGAAIGPLWNLAQGPGMPEQQPYRAPNGDLRLPAVSLEVAQEWIRLNPGVTVTDQPAPRPHSQRFYATWAIGLVAAGLISALALPTDGVLILLAPALFIAGVWTATKTAPRLSS
;
A
#
# COMPACT_ATOMS: atom_id res chain seq x y z
N MET A 1 -5.13 -5.65 -16.98
CA MET A 1 -4.27 -4.81 -17.84
C MET A 1 -3.99 -3.48 -17.16
N ASP A 2 -2.86 -2.88 -17.46
CA ASP A 2 -2.46 -1.57 -16.95
C ASP A 2 -2.49 -0.55 -18.09
N LEU A 3 -3.04 0.64 -17.85
CA LEU A 3 -2.95 1.77 -18.77
C LEU A 3 -1.66 2.56 -18.51
N VAL A 4 -0.95 2.92 -19.57
CA VAL A 4 0.27 3.73 -19.53
C VAL A 4 0.03 5.03 -20.27
N VAL A 5 0.08 6.14 -19.53
CA VAL A 5 0.06 7.49 -20.07
C VAL A 5 1.49 8.02 -20.12
N PRO A 6 2.04 8.28 -21.32
CA PRO A 6 3.40 8.80 -21.47
C PRO A 6 3.60 10.10 -20.71
N ALA A 7 4.78 10.30 -20.12
CA ALA A 7 5.11 11.48 -19.31
C ALA A 7 4.73 12.82 -19.97
N ALA A 8 4.94 12.93 -21.29
CA ALA A 8 4.65 14.13 -22.08
C ALA A 8 3.14 14.42 -22.21
N LEU A 9 2.28 13.40 -22.09
CA LEU A 9 0.83 13.51 -22.24
C LEU A 9 0.09 13.66 -20.90
N VAL A 10 0.77 13.48 -19.76
CA VAL A 10 0.12 13.49 -18.44
C VAL A 10 -0.58 14.82 -18.13
N ALA A 11 -0.03 15.94 -18.59
CA ALA A 11 -0.62 17.26 -18.36
C ALA A 11 -1.88 17.51 -19.19
N ASP A 12 -1.95 16.96 -20.40
CA ASP A 12 -3.00 17.24 -21.39
C ASP A 12 -3.98 16.07 -21.55
N VAL A 13 -3.94 15.08 -20.66
CA VAL A 13 -4.76 13.88 -20.77
C VAL A 13 -6.24 14.22 -20.60
N ARG A 14 -7.04 13.84 -21.58
CA ARG A 14 -8.49 13.92 -21.57
C ARG A 14 -9.05 12.73 -20.81
N MET A 15 -9.52 13.01 -19.61
CA MET A 15 -10.15 12.01 -18.75
C MET A 15 -11.55 11.67 -19.27
N PRO A 16 -11.89 10.39 -19.49
CA PRO A 16 -13.23 10.02 -19.91
C PRO A 16 -14.25 10.23 -18.78
N ALA A 17 -15.51 10.41 -19.16
CA ALA A 17 -16.65 10.55 -18.25
C ALA A 17 -17.15 9.20 -17.71
N VAL A 18 -16.25 8.24 -17.53
CA VAL A 18 -16.56 6.94 -16.90
C VAL A 18 -15.58 6.70 -15.76
N ALA A 19 -16.01 5.98 -14.74
CA ALA A 19 -15.14 5.61 -13.64
C ALA A 19 -14.02 4.69 -14.11
N VAL A 20 -12.78 5.01 -13.74
CA VAL A 20 -11.60 4.20 -14.07
C VAL A 20 -11.65 2.83 -13.39
N THR A 21 -12.38 2.74 -12.28
CA THR A 21 -12.41 1.57 -11.41
C THR A 21 -13.30 0.45 -11.95
N ASP A 22 -14.52 0.80 -12.36
CA ASP A 22 -15.55 -0.15 -12.77
C ASP A 22 -16.26 0.21 -14.09
N GLY A 23 -15.93 1.35 -14.71
CA GLY A 23 -16.59 1.82 -15.94
C GLY A 23 -17.96 2.46 -15.72
N SER A 24 -18.38 2.71 -14.48
CA SER A 24 -19.68 3.34 -14.19
C SER A 24 -19.81 4.73 -14.84
N PRO A 25 -21.02 5.09 -15.33
CA PRO A 25 -21.26 6.33 -16.07
C PRO A 25 -21.34 7.58 -15.18
N ASP A 26 -21.47 7.41 -13.86
CA ASP A 26 -21.54 8.50 -12.88
C ASP A 26 -20.27 8.53 -11.99
N PRO A 27 -19.10 8.91 -12.54
CA PRO A 27 -17.87 8.92 -11.77
C PRO A 27 -17.82 10.07 -10.76
N GLU A 28 -17.32 9.77 -9.56
CA GLU A 28 -16.90 10.78 -8.60
C GLU A 28 -15.43 11.14 -8.82
N TRP A 29 -15.15 12.43 -8.93
CA TRP A 29 -13.77 12.92 -9.09
C TRP A 29 -13.08 13.04 -7.74
N VAL A 30 -11.97 12.33 -7.56
CA VAL A 30 -11.20 12.34 -6.31
C VAL A 30 -9.71 12.46 -6.60
N ASP A 31 -9.01 13.20 -5.74
CA ASP A 31 -7.54 13.28 -5.76
C ASP A 31 -6.94 12.00 -5.19
N VAL A 32 -6.43 11.15 -6.08
CA VAL A 32 -5.78 9.89 -5.70
C VAL A 32 -4.28 10.12 -5.55
N PRO A 33 -3.66 9.82 -4.39
CA PRO A 33 -2.23 10.01 -4.19
C PRO A 33 -1.41 9.09 -5.11
N LEU A 34 -0.39 9.64 -5.77
CA LEU A 34 0.49 8.92 -6.72
C LEU A 34 1.56 8.06 -6.05
N SER A 35 1.63 8.08 -4.71
CA SER A 35 2.55 7.22 -3.96
C SER A 35 1.95 6.80 -2.64
N ARG A 36 2.39 5.64 -2.14
CA ARG A 36 2.07 5.16 -0.78
C ARG A 36 2.68 6.03 0.32
N TRP A 37 3.72 6.80 0.00
CA TRP A 37 4.45 7.66 0.95
C TRP A 37 3.99 9.11 0.85
N ARG A 38 3.04 9.47 1.72
CA ARG A 38 2.41 10.80 1.76
C ARG A 38 3.34 11.99 2.02
N TYR A 39 4.54 11.76 2.56
CA TYR A 39 5.46 12.84 2.94
C TYR A 39 6.26 13.41 1.77
N ARG A 40 6.22 12.79 0.58
CA ARG A 40 6.68 13.45 -0.65
C ARG A 40 5.59 14.41 -1.12
N ARG A 41 5.85 15.72 -0.99
CA ARG A 41 5.15 16.86 -1.60
C ARG A 41 4.12 16.49 -2.69
N ARG A 42 2.87 16.25 -2.28
CA ARG A 42 1.61 16.31 -3.06
C ARG A 42 1.68 16.04 -4.59
N PRO A 43 2.09 14.86 -5.10
CA PRO A 43 1.62 14.45 -6.41
C PRO A 43 0.33 13.63 -6.16
N ALA A 44 -0.83 14.29 -6.28
CA ALA A 44 -2.12 13.60 -6.38
C ALA A 44 -2.64 13.78 -7.81
N GLN A 45 -3.23 12.72 -8.36
CA GLN A 45 -3.88 12.76 -9.65
C GLN A 45 -5.38 12.73 -9.43
N ARG A 46 -6.08 13.72 -9.97
CA ARG A 46 -7.53 13.72 -9.97
C ARG A 46 -8.02 12.67 -10.98
N LEU A 47 -8.73 11.66 -10.50
CA LEU A 47 -9.24 10.57 -11.32
C LEU A 47 -10.76 10.41 -11.13
N PRO A 48 -11.49 10.06 -12.20
CA PRO A 48 -12.87 9.63 -12.09
C PRO A 48 -12.91 8.21 -11.52
N VAL A 49 -13.55 8.02 -10.38
CA VAL A 49 -13.67 6.72 -9.69
C VAL A 49 -15.12 6.47 -9.27
N ASP A 50 -15.47 5.21 -9.02
CA ASP A 50 -16.80 4.87 -8.50
C ASP A 50 -17.03 5.42 -7.08
N ALA A 51 -18.29 5.58 -6.69
CA ALA A 51 -18.70 6.16 -5.41
C ALA A 51 -18.18 5.38 -4.17
N ARG A 52 -17.94 4.07 -4.28
CA ARG A 52 -17.39 3.27 -3.17
C ARG A 52 -15.90 3.54 -3.03
N THR A 53 -15.16 3.53 -4.13
CA THR A 53 -13.74 3.89 -4.12
C THR A 53 -13.51 5.34 -3.69
N ALA A 54 -14.34 6.28 -4.15
CA ALA A 54 -14.30 7.68 -3.72
C ALA A 54 -14.41 7.83 -2.19
N ARG A 55 -15.39 7.15 -1.57
CA ARG A 55 -15.57 7.15 -0.11
C ARG A 55 -14.36 6.58 0.62
N ASN A 56 -13.79 5.48 0.11
CA ASN A 56 -12.61 4.85 0.70
C ASN A 56 -11.38 5.76 0.61
N VAL A 57 -11.13 6.36 -0.55
CA VAL A 57 -10.01 7.30 -0.74
C VAL A 57 -10.19 8.51 0.17
N ARG A 58 -11.38 9.11 0.25
CA ARG A 58 -11.65 10.25 1.16
C ARG A 58 -11.46 9.87 2.64
N ARG A 59 -11.88 8.67 3.04
CA ARG A 59 -11.67 8.17 4.41
C ARG A 59 -10.17 7.99 4.68
N TYR A 60 -9.45 7.35 3.76
CA TYR A 60 -8.02 7.17 3.85
C TYR A 60 -7.30 8.52 3.93
N VAL A 61 -7.58 9.47 3.03
CA VAL A 61 -7.01 10.84 3.02
C VAL A 61 -7.19 11.52 4.37
N ARG A 62 -8.39 11.45 4.97
CA ARG A 62 -8.68 12.00 6.29
C ARG A 62 -7.93 11.31 7.43
N LEU A 63 -7.80 9.99 7.41
CA LEU A 63 -7.24 9.23 8.54
C LEU A 63 -5.72 9.08 8.52
N ALA A 64 -5.08 9.07 7.35
CA ALA A 64 -3.65 8.76 7.35
C ALA A 64 -2.68 9.82 7.93
N PRO A 65 -3.04 11.09 8.18
CA PRO A 65 -2.21 11.96 9.02
C PRO A 65 -2.07 11.42 10.46
N LEU A 66 -3.04 10.64 10.93
CA LEU A 66 -3.00 10.00 12.25
C LEU A 66 -2.17 8.71 12.26
N SER A 67 -1.86 8.13 11.09
CA SER A 67 -1.13 6.86 11.01
C SER A 67 0.29 6.96 11.59
N LEU A 68 1.03 8.02 11.25
CA LEU A 68 2.40 8.21 11.75
C LEU A 68 2.45 8.46 13.28
N PRO A 69 1.70 9.42 13.87
CA PRO A 69 1.77 9.63 15.31
C PRO A 69 1.31 8.41 16.09
N LEU A 70 0.30 7.67 15.62
CA LEU A 70 -0.11 6.41 16.24
C LEU A 70 0.97 5.33 16.13
N LEU A 71 1.68 5.24 15.00
CA LEU A 71 2.78 4.30 14.84
C LEU A 71 3.97 4.66 15.74
N VAL A 72 4.32 5.94 15.84
CA VAL A 72 5.36 6.42 16.77
C VAL A 72 4.97 6.14 18.22
N LEU A 73 3.74 6.44 18.61
CA LEU A 73 3.21 6.12 19.93
C LEU A 73 3.29 4.61 20.22
N SER A 74 2.93 3.78 19.23
CA SER A 74 3.05 2.33 19.35
C SER A 74 4.49 1.86 19.57
N ILE A 75 5.47 2.46 18.90
CA ILE A 75 6.89 2.14 19.13
C ILE A 75 7.30 2.55 20.55
N VAL A 76 6.90 3.73 21.02
CA VAL A 76 7.20 4.19 22.39
C VAL A 76 6.60 3.23 23.42
N LEU A 77 5.33 2.85 23.26
CA LEU A 77 4.65 1.91 24.15
C LEU A 77 5.29 0.51 24.10
N LEU A 78 5.74 0.08 22.93
CA LEU A 78 6.47 -1.18 22.79
C LEU A 78 7.78 -1.15 23.60
N LEU A 79 8.56 -0.06 23.49
CA LEU A 79 9.80 0.10 24.26
C LEU A 79 9.53 0.14 25.76
N VAL A 80 8.51 0.87 26.21
CA VAL A 80 8.08 0.88 27.62
C VAL A 80 7.71 -0.52 28.08
N GLY A 81 6.96 -1.27 27.27
CA GLY A 81 6.63 -2.66 27.55
C GLY A 81 7.88 -3.52 27.73
N ILE A 82 8.86 -3.41 26.82
CA ILE A 82 10.10 -4.19 26.87
C ILE A 82 10.93 -3.85 28.11
N PHE A 83 11.16 -2.57 28.39
CA PHE A 83 12.06 -2.16 29.47
C PHE A 83 11.43 -2.19 30.86
N GLN A 84 10.10 -2.12 30.96
CA GLN A 84 9.38 -2.06 32.24
C GLN A 84 8.49 -3.29 32.49
N GLY A 85 8.44 -4.26 31.57
CA GLY A 85 7.60 -5.44 31.69
C GLY A 85 6.08 -5.16 31.68
N SER A 86 5.65 -3.99 31.19
CA SER A 86 4.26 -3.55 31.29
C SER A 86 3.37 -4.16 30.21
N VAL A 87 2.49 -5.07 30.60
CA VAL A 87 1.49 -5.69 29.71
C VAL A 87 0.55 -4.65 29.09
N LEU A 88 0.15 -3.62 29.85
CA LEU A 88 -0.69 -2.53 29.32
C LEU A 88 0.01 -1.75 28.20
N ALA A 89 1.33 -1.57 28.30
CA ALA A 89 2.11 -0.94 27.26
C ALA A 89 2.18 -1.80 26.00
N PHE A 90 2.25 -3.14 26.13
CA PHE A 90 2.13 -4.05 24.97
C PHE A 90 0.78 -3.99 24.28
N VAL A 91 -0.31 -4.00 25.06
CA VAL A 91 -1.67 -3.86 24.51
C VAL A 91 -1.81 -2.52 23.79
N GLY A 92 -1.32 -1.44 24.39
CA GLY A 92 -1.30 -0.12 23.77
C GLY A 92 -0.42 -0.05 22.51
N ALA A 93 0.70 -0.77 22.48
CA ALA A 93 1.56 -0.86 21.31
C ALA A 93 0.86 -1.48 20.09
N ALA A 94 -0.12 -2.37 20.30
CA ALA A 94 -0.90 -2.97 19.22
C ALA A 94 -1.85 -1.97 18.51
N ILE A 95 -2.17 -0.82 19.11
CA ILE A 95 -3.13 0.15 18.56
C ILE A 95 -2.69 0.68 17.20
N GLY A 96 -1.43 1.06 17.01
CA GLY A 96 -0.92 1.59 15.74
C GLY A 96 -0.98 0.57 14.59
N PRO A 97 -0.45 -0.66 14.76
CA PRO A 97 -0.61 -1.73 13.78
C PRO A 97 -2.07 -2.05 13.47
N LEU A 98 -2.92 -2.20 14.50
CA LEU A 98 -4.36 -2.47 14.33
C LEU A 98 -5.08 -1.33 13.63
N TRP A 99 -4.74 -0.08 13.94
CA TRP A 99 -5.25 1.10 13.24
C TRP A 99 -4.90 1.09 11.76
N ASN A 100 -3.65 0.74 11.42
CA ASN A 100 -3.24 0.59 10.02
C ASN A 100 -3.94 -0.58 9.33
N LEU A 101 -4.18 -1.69 10.04
CA LEU A 101 -4.93 -2.83 9.52
C LEU A 101 -6.41 -2.48 9.30
N ALA A 102 -7.04 -1.76 10.23
CA ALA A 102 -8.44 -1.35 10.20
C ALA A 102 -8.72 -0.28 9.14
N GLN A 103 -7.71 0.51 8.75
CA GLN A 103 -7.81 1.34 7.54
C GLN A 103 -7.87 0.51 6.25
N GLY A 104 -7.59 -0.80 6.32
CA GLY A 104 -7.49 -1.70 5.18
C GLY A 104 -6.38 -1.28 4.23
N PRO A 105 -6.32 -1.88 3.03
CA PRO A 105 -5.70 -1.22 1.89
C PRO A 105 -6.58 0.00 1.56
N GLY A 106 -6.46 1.09 2.33
CA GLY A 106 -7.26 2.31 2.12
C GLY A 106 -6.98 3.03 0.79
N MET A 107 -6.08 2.48 -0.01
CA MET A 107 -5.81 2.87 -1.38
C MET A 107 -6.41 1.81 -2.33
N PRO A 108 -7.11 2.22 -3.41
CA PRO A 108 -7.61 1.27 -4.40
C PRO A 108 -6.46 0.40 -4.92
N GLU A 109 -6.75 -0.86 -5.26
CA GLU A 109 -5.76 -1.73 -5.93
C GLU A 109 -5.21 -1.07 -7.20
N GLN A 110 -6.04 -0.24 -7.82
CA GLN A 110 -5.78 0.59 -9.00
C GLN A 110 -5.06 1.90 -8.65
N GLN A 111 -4.19 1.92 -7.63
CA GLN A 111 -3.50 3.15 -7.26
C GLN A 111 -2.59 3.60 -8.42
N PRO A 112 -2.80 4.81 -8.97
CA PRO A 112 -1.92 5.34 -9.99
C PRO A 112 -0.53 5.56 -9.42
N TYR A 113 0.50 5.30 -10.20
CA TYR A 113 1.88 5.59 -9.83
C TYR A 113 2.66 6.16 -11.00
N ARG A 114 3.66 6.98 -10.70
CA ARG A 114 4.63 7.43 -11.70
C ARG A 114 5.80 6.46 -11.77
N ALA A 115 6.08 5.96 -12.97
CA ALA A 115 7.28 5.20 -13.25
C ALA A 115 8.53 6.10 -13.26
N PRO A 116 9.75 5.54 -13.14
CA PRO A 116 10.99 6.33 -13.12
C PRO A 116 11.21 7.20 -14.37
N ASN A 117 10.67 6.78 -15.51
CA ASN A 117 10.70 7.54 -16.77
C ASN A 117 9.66 8.68 -16.83
N GLY A 118 8.84 8.84 -15.78
CA GLY A 118 7.81 9.88 -15.69
C GLY A 118 6.42 9.44 -16.15
N ASP A 119 6.28 8.25 -16.74
CA ASP A 119 4.99 7.74 -17.22
C ASP A 119 4.04 7.53 -16.05
N LEU A 120 2.77 7.85 -16.26
CA LEU A 120 1.71 7.57 -15.31
C LEU A 120 1.11 6.20 -15.66
N ARG A 121 1.16 5.28 -14.70
CA ARG A 121 0.54 3.96 -14.82
C ARG A 121 -0.70 3.85 -13.96
N LEU A 122 -1.79 3.37 -14.57
CA LEU A 122 -3.08 3.08 -13.95
C LEU A 122 -3.27 1.57 -13.97
N PRO A 123 -3.09 0.87 -12.83
CA PRO A 123 -3.17 -0.57 -12.82
C PRO A 123 -4.60 -1.09 -12.85
N ALA A 124 -4.78 -2.32 -13.30
CA ALA A 124 -6.03 -3.10 -13.21
C ALA A 124 -7.29 -2.40 -13.76
N VAL A 125 -7.17 -1.77 -14.93
CA VAL A 125 -8.27 -1.10 -15.63
C VAL A 125 -9.06 -2.11 -16.48
N SER A 126 -10.38 -1.94 -16.62
CA SER A 126 -11.21 -2.79 -17.48
C SER A 126 -10.95 -2.50 -18.97
N LEU A 127 -11.26 -3.48 -19.85
CA LEU A 127 -11.00 -3.35 -21.29
C LEU A 127 -11.76 -2.17 -21.90
N GLU A 128 -13.03 -2.02 -21.51
CA GLU A 128 -13.93 -0.97 -22.01
C GLU A 128 -13.41 0.42 -21.65
N VAL A 129 -12.99 0.60 -20.39
CA VAL A 129 -12.37 1.85 -19.93
C VAL A 129 -11.06 2.09 -20.67
N ALA A 130 -10.23 1.07 -20.85
CA ALA A 130 -8.97 1.22 -21.57
C ALA A 130 -9.15 1.67 -23.02
N GLN A 131 -10.12 1.09 -23.74
CA GLN A 131 -10.46 1.49 -25.10
C GLN A 131 -10.93 2.94 -25.18
N GLU A 132 -11.77 3.36 -24.23
CA GLU A 132 -12.26 4.73 -24.15
C GLU A 132 -11.13 5.73 -23.90
N TRP A 133 -10.20 5.38 -23.00
CA TRP A 133 -9.00 6.18 -22.74
C TRP A 133 -8.11 6.34 -23.96
N ILE A 134 -7.86 5.26 -24.71
CA ILE A 134 -7.06 5.27 -25.95
C ILE A 134 -7.76 6.12 -27.02
N ARG A 135 -9.09 5.99 -27.14
CA ARG A 135 -9.90 6.75 -28.09
C ARG A 135 -9.78 8.26 -27.87
N LEU A 136 -9.81 8.70 -26.61
CA LEU A 136 -9.73 10.12 -26.26
C LEU A 136 -8.29 10.68 -26.25
N ASN A 137 -7.28 9.81 -26.12
CA ASN A 137 -5.89 10.19 -25.93
C ASN A 137 -4.94 9.39 -26.83
N PRO A 138 -4.73 9.84 -28.08
CA PRO A 138 -3.77 9.22 -28.97
C PRO A 138 -2.37 9.22 -28.32
N GLY A 139 -1.82 8.02 -28.07
CA GLY A 139 -0.53 7.82 -27.41
C GLY A 139 -0.60 7.16 -26.02
N VAL A 140 -1.80 7.05 -25.43
CA VAL A 140 -2.02 6.14 -24.29
C VAL A 140 -1.95 4.71 -24.77
N THR A 141 -1.26 3.84 -24.03
CA THR A 141 -1.10 2.42 -24.39
C THR A 141 -1.56 1.50 -23.26
N VAL A 142 -1.90 0.27 -23.61
CA VAL A 142 -2.22 -0.79 -22.65
C VAL A 142 -1.02 -1.73 -22.54
N THR A 143 -0.72 -2.18 -21.33
CA THR A 143 0.33 -3.15 -21.09
C THR A 143 -0.14 -4.23 -20.11
N ASP A 144 0.25 -5.47 -20.38
CA ASP A 144 0.10 -6.58 -19.43
C ASP A 144 1.34 -6.76 -18.56
N GLN A 145 2.34 -5.88 -18.70
CA GLN A 145 3.52 -5.92 -17.85
C GLN A 145 3.12 -5.62 -16.40
N PRO A 146 3.41 -6.53 -15.46
CA PRO A 146 3.04 -6.34 -14.07
C PRO A 146 3.71 -5.08 -13.51
N ALA A 147 2.98 -4.34 -12.67
CA ALA A 147 3.51 -3.18 -11.99
C ALA A 147 4.87 -3.50 -11.31
N PRO A 148 5.88 -2.61 -11.44
CA PRO A 148 7.20 -2.82 -10.86
C PRO A 148 7.09 -2.94 -9.33
N ARG A 149 7.84 -3.88 -8.76
CA ARG A 149 7.85 -4.10 -7.31
C ARG A 149 8.44 -2.86 -6.62
N PRO A 150 7.90 -2.44 -5.47
CA PRO A 150 8.48 -1.32 -4.70
C PRO A 150 9.92 -1.58 -4.26
N HIS A 151 10.25 -2.85 -4.00
CA HIS A 151 11.57 -3.31 -3.59
C HIS A 151 11.94 -4.59 -4.35
N SER A 152 13.24 -4.85 -4.43
CA SER A 152 13.77 -6.06 -5.07
C SER A 152 13.33 -7.33 -4.33
N GLN A 153 13.32 -8.47 -5.03
CA GLN A 153 13.10 -9.77 -4.40
C GLN A 153 14.10 -10.04 -3.26
N ARG A 154 15.36 -9.64 -3.45
CA ARG A 154 16.42 -9.76 -2.44
C ARG A 154 16.09 -8.98 -1.18
N PHE A 155 15.57 -7.76 -1.31
CA PHE A 155 15.15 -6.95 -0.16
C PHE A 155 14.08 -7.69 0.68
N TYR A 156 13.04 -8.22 0.03
CA TYR A 156 12.01 -8.98 0.74
C TYR A 156 12.54 -10.28 1.35
N ALA A 157 13.43 -11.00 0.66
CA ALA A 157 14.05 -12.21 1.18
C ALA A 157 14.90 -11.92 2.43
N THR A 158 15.73 -10.87 2.39
CA THR A 158 16.55 -10.46 3.54
C THR A 158 15.69 -10.07 4.74
N TRP A 159 14.62 -9.30 4.53
CA TRP A 159 13.68 -8.95 5.61
C TRP A 159 12.92 -10.16 6.16
N ALA A 160 12.48 -11.07 5.29
CA ALA A 160 11.79 -12.28 5.72
C ALA A 160 12.70 -13.15 6.61
N ILE A 161 13.94 -13.39 6.18
CA ILE A 161 14.93 -14.14 6.96
C ILE A 161 15.20 -13.47 8.30
N GLY A 162 15.45 -12.15 8.30
CA GLY A 162 15.71 -11.41 9.53
C GLY A 162 14.56 -11.48 10.54
N LEU A 163 13.31 -11.32 10.08
CA LEU A 163 12.13 -11.39 10.93
C LEU A 163 11.86 -12.80 11.48
N VAL A 164 12.01 -13.84 10.65
CA VAL A 164 11.86 -15.23 11.10
C VAL A 164 12.94 -15.60 12.11
N ALA A 165 14.21 -15.25 11.83
CA ALA A 165 15.32 -15.50 12.75
C ALA A 165 15.14 -14.76 14.08
N ALA A 166 14.72 -13.48 14.05
CA ALA A 166 14.44 -12.71 15.25
C ALA A 166 13.28 -13.32 16.07
N GLY A 167 12.22 -13.81 15.40
CA GLY A 167 11.13 -14.52 16.06
C GLY A 167 11.59 -15.82 16.73
N LEU A 168 12.43 -16.62 16.06
CA LEU A 168 12.98 -17.86 16.60
C LEU A 168 13.93 -17.61 17.78
N ILE A 169 14.84 -16.65 17.67
CA ILE A 169 15.75 -16.27 18.77
C ILE A 169 14.94 -15.80 19.98
N SER A 170 13.89 -15.00 19.77
CA SER A 170 13.00 -14.54 20.84
C SER A 170 12.24 -15.69 21.50
N ALA A 171 11.85 -16.72 20.74
CA ALA A 171 11.16 -17.89 21.27
C ALA A 171 12.08 -18.85 22.05
N LEU A 172 13.35 -18.97 21.63
CA LEU A 172 14.34 -19.86 22.23
C LEU A 172 15.03 -19.25 23.47
N ALA A 173 14.99 -17.93 23.60
CA ALA A 173 15.42 -17.23 24.81
C ALA A 173 14.38 -17.40 25.95
N LEU A 174 14.46 -18.50 26.70
CA LEU A 174 13.71 -18.70 27.96
C LEU A 174 14.69 -18.80 29.15
N PRO A 175 14.40 -18.23 30.35
CA PRO A 175 13.13 -17.69 30.85
C PRO A 175 13.22 -16.18 31.08
N THR A 176 12.62 -15.39 30.20
CA THR A 176 12.61 -13.93 30.35
C THR A 176 11.24 -13.42 29.96
N ASP A 177 10.56 -12.80 30.93
CA ASP A 177 9.38 -11.92 30.87
C ASP A 177 8.34 -12.18 29.77
N GLY A 178 7.05 -12.23 30.17
CA GLY A 178 5.91 -12.53 29.28
C GLY A 178 5.79 -11.69 27.99
N VAL A 179 6.59 -10.63 27.90
CA VAL A 179 6.93 -9.84 26.71
C VAL A 179 7.43 -10.67 25.52
N LEU A 180 8.42 -11.55 25.71
CA LEU A 180 9.04 -12.28 24.58
C LEU A 180 8.07 -13.31 23.97
N ILE A 181 7.15 -13.83 24.78
CA ILE A 181 6.09 -14.76 24.37
C ILE A 181 5.13 -14.10 23.36
N LEU A 182 4.85 -12.80 23.50
CA LEU A 182 3.96 -12.07 22.59
C LEU A 182 4.69 -11.57 21.33
N LEU A 183 5.97 -11.23 21.44
CA LEU A 183 6.77 -10.69 20.33
C LEU A 183 7.18 -11.76 19.31
N ALA A 184 7.57 -12.94 19.79
CA ALA A 184 8.03 -14.04 18.94
C ALA A 184 7.04 -14.46 17.83
N PRO A 185 5.74 -14.73 18.11
CA PRO A 185 4.79 -15.10 17.07
C PRO A 185 4.52 -13.94 16.10
N ALA A 186 4.51 -12.70 16.57
CA ALA A 186 4.29 -11.53 15.72
C ALA A 186 5.42 -11.35 14.69
N LEU A 187 6.68 -11.47 15.12
CA LEU A 187 7.86 -11.41 14.25
C LEU A 187 7.87 -12.56 13.23
N PHE A 188 7.54 -13.78 13.70
CA PHE A 188 7.48 -14.95 12.84
C PHE A 188 6.41 -14.79 11.74
N ILE A 189 5.18 -14.40 12.11
CA ILE A 189 4.09 -14.16 11.16
C ILE A 189 4.45 -13.04 10.17
N ALA A 190 5.05 -11.95 10.64
CA ALA A 190 5.51 -10.86 9.78
C ALA A 190 6.58 -11.34 8.78
N GLY A 191 7.50 -12.20 9.22
CA GLY A 191 8.51 -12.82 8.37
C GLY A 191 7.90 -13.73 7.30
N VAL A 192 6.98 -14.61 7.66
CA VAL A 192 6.26 -15.48 6.73
C VAL A 192 5.45 -14.67 5.72
N TRP A 193 4.71 -13.65 6.17
CA TRP A 193 3.97 -12.77 5.28
C TRP A 193 4.90 -12.04 4.31
N THR A 194 6.07 -11.60 4.76
CA THR A 194 7.08 -10.96 3.90
C THR A 194 7.65 -11.94 2.89
N ALA A 195 7.82 -13.22 3.26
CA ALA A 195 8.25 -14.28 2.35
C ALA A 195 7.24 -14.53 1.22
N THR A 196 5.93 -14.40 1.46
CA THR A 196 4.95 -14.53 0.36
C THR A 196 5.17 -13.52 -0.78
N LYS A 197 5.82 -12.37 -0.49
CA LYS A 197 6.15 -11.34 -1.49
C LYS A 197 7.38 -11.68 -2.34
N THR A 198 8.12 -12.73 -2.02
CA THR A 198 9.27 -13.17 -2.83
C THR A 198 8.82 -14.05 -4.00
N ALA A 199 7.63 -14.66 -3.94
CA ALA A 199 7.13 -15.53 -4.99
C ALA A 199 7.12 -14.84 -6.37
N PRO A 200 7.46 -15.56 -7.46
CA PRO A 200 7.23 -15.07 -8.82
C PRO A 200 5.72 -14.88 -9.03
N ARG A 201 5.31 -13.78 -9.68
CA ARG A 201 3.91 -13.63 -10.09
C ARG A 201 3.72 -14.59 -11.27
N LEU A 202 2.78 -15.53 -11.14
CA LEU A 202 2.31 -16.29 -12.29
C LEU A 202 1.75 -15.28 -13.29
N SER A 203 2.31 -15.23 -14.49
CA SER A 203 1.73 -14.53 -15.63
C SER A 203 0.49 -15.32 -16.05
N SER A 204 -0.67 -14.94 -15.51
CA SER A 204 -1.98 -15.39 -16.00
C SER A 204 -2.53 -14.36 -16.97
#